data_AF-A0A5C7DUR6-F1
#
_entry.id   AF-A0A5C7DUR6-F1
#
_cell.length_a   1.000
_cell.length_b   1.000
_cell.length_c   1.000
_cell.angle_alpha   90.00
_cell.angle_beta   90.00
_cell.angle_gamma   90.00
#
_symmetry.space_group_name_H-M   'P 1'
#
loop_
_entity.id
_entity.type
_entity.pdbx_description
1 polymer ?
#
loop_
_entity_poly.entity_id
_entity_poly.type
_entity_poly.pdbx_seq_one_letter_code
_entity_poly.pdbx_strand_id
1 'polypeptide(L)'
;MFNGLIRELAFVKSYQNNTLTLNAKYKPNLGDSIAVNGACLSVTQIYHNGFSVELSYESRTHIAIENFKDYVHIEPALKFGDRLDGHLMQGHIDAIGEIIKIQNNQNGIDFYIKAPKDIMMLIANKGSIGIDGVSLTINEVFDDSFRLTIIPITFKETLFKKYTIKRRVNIETDLLARYIYRQIHHKETLTWQQIDQISSLY
;
A
#
# COMPACT_ATOMS: atom_id res chain seq x y z
N MET A 1 9.71 -4.44 -4.05
CA MET A 1 8.59 -5.17 -3.39
C MET A 1 8.65 -4.89 -1.90
N PHE A 2 7.49 -4.94 -1.26
CA PHE A 2 7.24 -4.63 0.14
C PHE A 2 6.44 -5.78 0.77
N ASN A 3 6.31 -5.79 2.09
CA ASN A 3 5.52 -6.80 2.79
C ASN A 3 4.36 -6.22 3.61
N GLY A 4 4.22 -4.90 3.64
CA GLY A 4 3.17 -4.18 4.33
C GLY A 4 3.37 -4.07 5.84
N LEU A 5 4.61 -4.24 6.31
CA LEU A 5 4.99 -3.95 7.69
C LEU A 5 5.68 -2.59 7.76
N ILE A 6 4.92 -1.61 8.24
CA ILE A 6 5.40 -0.24 8.44
C ILE A 6 6.64 -0.24 9.33
N ARG A 7 7.71 0.39 8.85
CA ARG A 7 8.96 0.51 9.59
C ARG A 7 9.04 1.79 10.40
N GLU A 8 8.49 2.87 9.86
CA GLU A 8 8.56 4.17 10.50
C GLU A 8 7.36 5.05 10.12
N LEU A 9 6.96 5.92 11.05
CA LEU A 9 6.08 7.05 10.78
C LEU A 9 6.95 8.28 10.51
N ALA A 10 7.18 8.59 9.24
CA ALA A 10 8.00 9.72 8.84
C ALA A 10 7.18 11.02 8.86
N PHE A 11 7.82 12.13 9.24
CA PHE A 11 7.16 13.44 9.26
C PHE A 11 7.30 14.13 7.90
N VAL A 12 6.20 14.65 7.35
CA VAL A 12 6.20 15.36 6.07
C VAL A 12 6.70 16.78 6.29
N LYS A 13 7.90 17.07 5.79
CA LYS A 13 8.47 18.42 5.82
C LYS A 13 7.82 19.32 4.77
N SER A 14 7.61 18.80 3.56
CA SER A 14 6.97 19.53 2.46
C SER A 14 6.56 18.59 1.34
N TYR A 15 5.52 18.97 0.60
CA TYR A 15 5.18 18.39 -0.70
C TYR A 15 4.98 19.52 -1.70
N GLN A 16 5.90 19.67 -2.66
CA GLN A 16 5.92 20.76 -3.65
C GLN A 16 6.55 20.25 -4.94
N ASN A 17 6.06 20.72 -6.09
CA ASN A 17 6.61 20.36 -7.41
C ASN A 17 6.78 18.85 -7.62
N ASN A 18 5.83 18.04 -7.13
CA ASN A 18 5.85 16.57 -7.17
C ASN A 18 6.94 15.90 -6.32
N THR A 19 7.70 16.68 -5.56
CA THR A 19 8.70 16.17 -4.62
C THR A 19 8.13 16.16 -3.21
N LEU A 20 8.16 15.00 -2.56
CA LEU A 20 7.80 14.82 -1.16
C LEU A 20 9.07 14.71 -0.33
N THR A 21 9.27 15.66 0.59
CA THR A 21 10.40 15.66 1.52
C THR A 21 9.96 15.18 2.90
N LEU A 22 10.65 14.18 3.41
CA LEU A 22 10.33 13.50 4.66
C LEU A 22 11.48 13.66 5.67
N ASN A 23 11.14 13.94 6.92
CA ASN A 23 12.04 13.75 8.05
C ASN A 23 11.87 12.31 8.55
N ALA A 24 12.95 11.53 8.52
CA ALA A 24 12.96 10.12 8.89
C ALA A 24 14.29 9.72 9.55
N LYS A 25 14.21 8.76 10.47
CA LYS A 25 15.36 8.06 11.07
C LYS A 25 15.98 7.10 10.07
N TYR A 26 15.16 6.43 9.25
CA TYR A 26 15.63 5.56 8.18
C TYR A 26 16.57 6.30 7.21
N LYS A 27 17.65 5.64 6.82
CA LYS A 27 18.70 6.17 5.93
C LYS A 27 18.74 5.36 4.62
N PRO A 28 18.06 5.83 3.56
CA PRO A 28 18.14 5.20 2.26
C PRO A 28 19.43 5.60 1.51
N ASN A 29 19.72 4.87 0.44
CA ASN A 29 20.61 5.30 -0.63
C ASN A 29 19.82 6.01 -1.75
N LEU A 30 20.53 6.74 -2.60
CA LEU A 30 19.94 7.37 -3.76
C LEU A 30 19.43 6.28 -4.72
N GLY A 31 18.18 6.44 -5.19
CA GLY A 31 17.51 5.45 -6.04
C GLY A 31 16.80 4.32 -5.29
N ASP A 32 16.95 4.20 -3.97
CA ASP A 32 16.21 3.19 -3.20
C ASP A 32 14.70 3.40 -3.35
N SER A 33 13.96 2.29 -3.38
CA SER A 33 12.50 2.29 -3.41
C SER A 33 11.94 2.26 -2.00
N ILE A 34 11.10 3.24 -1.67
CA ILE A 34 10.41 3.38 -0.38
C ILE A 34 8.91 3.46 -0.64
N ALA A 35 8.13 2.60 -0.01
CA ALA A 35 6.69 2.74 0.02
C ALA A 35 6.31 3.87 0.99
N VAL A 36 5.58 4.88 0.52
CA VAL A 36 5.05 5.99 1.31
C VAL A 36 3.52 5.94 1.28
N ASN A 37 2.89 5.69 2.42
CA ASN A 37 1.48 5.30 2.49
C ASN A 37 1.14 4.22 1.44
N GLY A 38 2.02 3.22 1.31
CA GLY A 38 1.92 2.13 0.34
C GLY A 38 2.47 2.45 -1.04
N ALA A 39 2.47 3.70 -1.52
CA ALA A 39 2.93 4.01 -2.86
C ALA A 39 4.47 3.87 -2.98
N CYS A 40 4.94 3.04 -3.91
CA CYS A 40 6.37 2.85 -4.19
C CYS A 40 6.94 4.10 -4.86
N LEU A 41 7.88 4.77 -4.19
CA LEU A 41 8.53 5.99 -4.67
C LEU A 41 10.05 5.87 -4.59
N SER A 42 10.75 6.52 -5.51
CA SER A 42 12.22 6.49 -5.58
C SER A 42 12.84 7.67 -4.84
N VAL A 43 13.89 7.39 -4.07
CA VAL A 43 14.67 8.42 -3.36
C VAL A 43 15.49 9.24 -4.37
N THR A 44 15.27 10.55 -4.39
CA THR A 44 15.93 11.49 -5.31
C THR A 44 16.91 12.43 -4.61
N GLN A 45 16.81 12.59 -3.29
CA GLN A 45 17.74 13.40 -2.51
C GLN A 45 17.84 12.88 -1.07
N ILE A 46 19.04 12.94 -0.49
CA ILE A 46 19.29 12.54 0.90
C ILE A 46 19.74 13.76 1.70
N TYR A 47 19.24 13.86 2.93
CA TYR A 47 19.63 14.88 3.90
C TYR A 47 20.06 14.22 5.21
N HIS A 48 20.69 15.00 6.10
CA HIS A 48 21.11 14.52 7.41
C HIS A 48 19.95 13.92 8.23
N ASN A 49 18.74 14.50 8.16
CA ASN A 49 17.58 14.11 8.98
C ASN A 49 16.38 13.60 8.15
N GLY A 50 16.61 13.19 6.91
CA GLY A 50 15.52 12.84 6.02
C GLY A 50 15.94 12.57 4.59
N PHE A 51 14.98 12.47 3.69
CA PHE A 51 15.18 12.29 2.27
C PHE A 51 13.99 12.85 1.48
N SER A 52 14.17 13.03 0.18
CA SER A 52 13.10 13.35 -0.75
C SER A 52 12.83 12.19 -1.69
N VAL A 53 11.56 12.04 -2.05
CA VAL A 53 11.10 11.15 -3.11
C VAL A 53 10.33 11.95 -4.15
N GLU A 54 10.31 11.46 -5.39
CA GLU A 54 9.57 12.09 -6.48
C GLU A 54 8.39 11.24 -6.90
N LEU A 55 7.28 11.91 -7.21
CA LEU A 55 6.07 11.26 -7.68
C LEU A 55 5.86 11.52 -9.17
N SER A 56 5.73 10.42 -9.93
CA SER A 56 5.31 10.47 -11.33
C SER A 56 3.91 11.09 -11.46
N TYR A 57 3.55 11.54 -12.66
CA TYR A 57 2.18 11.99 -12.95
C TYR A 57 1.16 10.89 -12.63
N GLU A 58 1.44 9.67 -13.10
CA GLU A 58 0.59 8.50 -12.90
C GLU A 58 0.34 8.21 -11.41
N SER A 59 1.39 8.23 -10.60
CA SER A 59 1.27 7.97 -9.16
C SER A 59 0.41 9.05 -8.48
N ARG A 60 0.57 10.33 -8.86
CA ARG A 60 -0.17 11.44 -8.22
C ARG A 60 -1.66 11.39 -8.49
N THR A 61 -2.10 10.85 -9.62
CA THR A 61 -3.53 10.76 -9.95
C THR A 61 -4.22 9.58 -9.28
N HIS A 62 -3.46 8.61 -8.76
CA HIS A 62 -3.98 7.37 -8.19
C HIS A 62 -3.81 7.24 -6.66
N ILE A 63 -3.21 8.23 -5.99
CA ILE A 63 -3.01 8.21 -4.53
C ILE A 63 -3.62 9.43 -3.84
N ALA A 64 -3.95 9.28 -2.55
CA ALA A 64 -4.48 10.33 -1.70
C ALA A 64 -3.38 11.33 -1.27
N ILE A 65 -2.92 12.17 -2.21
CA ILE A 65 -1.84 13.16 -1.97
C ILE A 65 -2.18 14.18 -0.87
N GLU A 66 -3.46 14.40 -0.56
CA GLU A 66 -3.91 15.24 0.55
C GLU A 66 -3.45 14.72 1.93
N ASN A 67 -3.00 13.46 1.99
CA ASN A 67 -2.44 12.83 3.18
C ASN A 67 -0.94 13.06 3.33
N PHE A 68 -0.27 13.75 2.40
CA PHE A 68 1.12 14.19 2.57
C PHE A 68 1.19 15.44 3.44
N LYS A 69 0.77 15.26 4.69
CA LYS A 69 0.81 16.24 5.77
C LYS A 69 1.05 15.49 7.08
N ASP A 70 1.68 16.17 8.03
CA ASP A 70 2.02 15.63 9.34
C ASP A 70 2.87 14.36 9.26
N TYR A 71 2.25 13.18 9.29
CA TYR A 71 2.95 11.89 9.29
C TYR A 71 2.43 10.97 8.19
N VAL A 72 3.36 10.24 7.59
CA VAL A 72 3.11 9.19 6.60
C VAL A 72 3.73 7.88 7.07
N HIS A 73 3.15 6.77 6.66
CA HIS A 73 3.79 5.47 6.78
C HIS A 73 4.94 5.37 5.79
N ILE A 74 6.08 4.84 6.24
CA ILE A 74 7.16 4.43 5.33
C ILE A 74 7.59 2.99 5.55
N GLU A 75 7.84 2.29 4.45
CA GLU A 75 8.43 0.96 4.41
C GLU A 75 9.48 0.90 3.31
N PRO A 76 10.76 0.62 3.62
CA PRO A 76 11.78 0.36 2.62
C PRO A 76 11.53 -0.96 1.89
N ALA A 77 11.97 -1.05 0.63
CA ALA A 77 11.87 -2.29 -0.13
C ALA A 77 12.58 -3.46 0.58
N LEU A 78 11.98 -4.65 0.47
CA LEU A 78 12.53 -5.88 1.01
C LEU A 78 13.90 -6.18 0.42
N LYS A 79 14.82 -6.64 1.27
CA LYS A 79 16.09 -7.22 0.87
C LYS A 79 15.94 -8.71 0.65
N PHE A 80 16.84 -9.27 -0.16
CA PHE A 80 16.95 -10.71 -0.29
C PHE A 80 17.26 -11.34 1.07
N GLY A 81 16.46 -12.35 1.46
CA GLY A 81 16.56 -13.01 2.76
C GLY A 81 15.73 -12.37 3.87
N ASP A 82 15.05 -11.25 3.62
CA ASP A 82 14.10 -10.67 4.59
C ASP A 82 12.88 -11.58 4.80
N ARG A 83 12.30 -11.50 6.01
CA ARG A 83 11.04 -12.16 6.32
C ARG A 83 9.87 -11.49 5.59
N LEU A 84 8.95 -12.31 5.11
CA LEU A 84 7.66 -11.88 4.58
C LEU A 84 6.55 -12.21 5.58
N ASP A 85 6.34 -11.33 6.56
CA ASP A 85 5.37 -11.54 7.64
C ASP A 85 3.96 -11.01 7.32
N GLY A 86 3.83 -10.09 6.35
CA GLY A 86 2.55 -9.66 5.78
C GLY A 86 2.24 -10.43 4.49
N HIS A 87 2.02 -9.71 3.38
CA HIS A 87 1.84 -10.31 2.05
C HIS A 87 2.66 -9.57 1.00
N LEU A 88 2.81 -10.15 -0.20
CA LEU A 88 3.57 -9.50 -1.27
C LEU A 88 2.84 -8.25 -1.77
N MET A 89 3.47 -7.10 -1.52
CA MET A 89 3.02 -5.81 -2.02
C MET A 89 4.05 -5.25 -3.02
N GLN A 90 3.56 -4.64 -4.08
CA GLN A 90 4.37 -3.93 -5.06
C GLN A 90 4.52 -2.45 -4.71
N GLY A 91 3.56 -1.90 -3.96
CA GLY A 91 3.42 -0.47 -3.75
C GLY A 91 2.79 0.25 -4.94
N HIS A 92 1.99 -0.49 -5.73
CA HIS A 92 1.22 0.05 -6.84
C HIS A 92 -0.23 0.19 -6.39
N ILE A 93 -0.64 1.41 -6.09
CA ILE A 93 -1.97 1.70 -5.57
C ILE A 93 -2.99 1.52 -6.69
N ASP A 94 -3.97 0.65 -6.47
CA ASP A 94 -5.02 0.35 -7.45
C ASP A 94 -6.17 1.36 -7.34
N ALA A 95 -6.47 1.84 -6.13
CA ALA A 95 -7.57 2.78 -5.92
C ALA A 95 -7.41 3.62 -4.65
N ILE A 96 -8.24 4.65 -4.55
CA ILE A 96 -8.45 5.41 -3.32
C ILE A 96 -9.80 5.05 -2.73
N GLY A 97 -9.80 4.53 -1.51
CA GLY A 97 -11.00 4.26 -0.73
C GLY A 97 -11.34 5.37 0.26
N GLU A 98 -12.47 5.24 0.95
CA GLU A 98 -12.91 6.16 2.01
C GLU A 98 -13.34 5.39 3.25
N ILE A 99 -12.87 5.82 4.43
CA ILE A 99 -13.33 5.26 5.72
C ILE A 99 -14.75 5.77 6.00
N ILE A 100 -15.74 4.88 5.93
CA ILE A 100 -17.16 5.22 6.12
C ILE A 100 -17.67 4.96 7.54
N LYS A 101 -17.00 4.09 8.31
CA LYS A 101 -17.37 3.76 9.69
C LYS A 101 -16.16 3.25 10.47
N ILE A 102 -16.08 3.64 11.75
CA ILE A 102 -15.11 3.13 12.72
C ILE A 102 -15.89 2.67 13.95
N GLN A 103 -15.63 1.46 14.43
CA GLN A 103 -16.35 0.88 15.56
C GLN A 103 -15.40 0.09 16.47
N ASN A 104 -15.40 0.40 17.77
CA ASN A 104 -14.66 -0.41 18.74
C ASN A 104 -15.30 -1.80 18.86
N ASN A 105 -14.47 -2.85 18.91
CA ASN A 105 -14.87 -4.21 19.23
C ASN A 105 -14.14 -4.67 20.51
N GLN A 106 -14.42 -5.89 20.99
CA GLN A 106 -13.83 -6.40 22.23
C GLN A 106 -12.29 -6.47 22.22
N ASN A 107 -11.67 -6.78 21.07
CA ASN A 107 -10.24 -7.05 20.90
C ASN A 107 -9.58 -6.26 19.75
N GLY A 108 -10.13 -5.12 19.36
CA GLY A 108 -9.66 -4.34 18.22
C GLY A 108 -10.63 -3.25 17.80
N ILE A 109 -10.33 -2.61 16.68
CA ILE A 109 -11.14 -1.53 16.12
C ILE A 109 -11.47 -1.88 14.68
N ASP A 110 -12.76 -1.94 14.39
CA ASP A 110 -13.27 -2.24 13.06
C ASP A 110 -13.30 -0.95 12.22
N PHE A 111 -12.73 -1.04 11.03
CA PHE A 111 -12.77 -0.01 9.99
C PHE A 111 -13.55 -0.55 8.81
N TYR A 112 -14.52 0.24 8.34
CA TYR A 112 -15.27 -0.04 7.13
C TYR A 112 -14.80 0.94 6.07
N ILE A 113 -14.31 0.40 4.96
CA ILE A 113 -13.72 1.18 3.88
C ILE A 113 -14.57 0.95 2.64
N LYS A 114 -15.13 2.04 2.11
CA LYS A 114 -15.76 2.07 0.79
C LYS A 114 -14.68 2.09 -0.28
N ALA A 115 -14.85 1.29 -1.33
CA ALA A 115 -13.92 1.21 -2.44
C ALA A 115 -14.63 1.29 -3.80
N PRO A 116 -13.93 1.75 -4.85
CA PRO A 116 -14.43 1.72 -6.21
C PRO A 116 -14.83 0.30 -6.68
N LYS A 117 -15.92 0.19 -7.44
CA LYS A 117 -16.52 -1.09 -7.86
C LYS A 117 -15.59 -1.96 -8.72
N ASP A 118 -14.74 -1.33 -9.51
CA ASP A 118 -13.76 -1.96 -10.39
C ASP A 118 -12.71 -2.78 -9.63
N ILE A 119 -12.36 -2.38 -8.39
CA ILE A 119 -11.43 -3.17 -7.56
C ILE A 119 -12.12 -4.17 -6.63
N MET A 120 -13.44 -4.05 -6.40
CA MET A 120 -14.16 -4.91 -5.47
C MET A 120 -14.08 -6.39 -5.84
N MET A 121 -13.98 -6.72 -7.13
CA MET A 121 -13.82 -8.10 -7.61
C MET A 121 -12.49 -8.77 -7.22
N LEU A 122 -11.51 -7.97 -6.79
CA LEU A 122 -10.19 -8.43 -6.33
C LEU A 122 -10.11 -8.55 -4.80
N ILE A 123 -11.18 -8.21 -4.08
CA ILE A 123 -11.24 -8.20 -2.62
C ILE A 123 -12.06 -9.41 -2.17
N ALA A 124 -11.46 -10.27 -1.36
CA ALA A 124 -12.07 -11.51 -0.89
C ALA A 124 -12.08 -11.60 0.64
N ASN A 125 -13.13 -12.21 1.20
CA ASN A 125 -13.16 -12.57 2.62
C ASN A 125 -11.93 -13.40 3.00
N LYS A 126 -11.27 -13.03 4.10
CA LYS A 126 -10.01 -13.63 4.57
C LYS A 126 -8.81 -13.45 3.63
N GLY A 127 -8.95 -12.67 2.56
CA GLY A 127 -7.83 -12.25 1.70
C GLY A 127 -6.97 -11.18 2.35
N SER A 128 -5.85 -10.88 1.70
CA SER A 128 -4.95 -9.79 2.09
C SER A 128 -5.29 -8.51 1.35
N ILE A 129 -5.01 -7.37 1.97
CA ILE A 129 -5.15 -6.04 1.35
C ILE A 129 -4.16 -5.07 1.97
N GLY A 130 -3.61 -4.18 1.16
CA GLY A 130 -2.78 -3.06 1.60
C GLY A 130 -3.61 -1.80 1.78
N ILE A 131 -3.63 -1.23 2.99
CA ILE A 131 -4.26 0.08 3.27
C ILE A 131 -3.21 1.06 3.74
N ASP A 132 -2.96 2.12 2.96
CA ASP A 132 -1.84 3.05 3.17
C ASP A 132 -0.51 2.30 3.42
N GLY A 133 -0.31 1.17 2.74
CA GLY A 133 0.89 0.33 2.88
C GLY A 133 0.87 -0.63 4.06
N VAL A 134 -0.18 -0.67 4.87
CA VAL A 134 -0.31 -1.66 5.95
C VAL A 134 -0.95 -2.93 5.39
N SER A 135 -0.26 -4.07 5.52
CA SER A 135 -0.81 -5.39 5.20
C SER A 135 -1.86 -5.80 6.24
N LEU A 136 -3.08 -6.06 5.79
CA LEU A 136 -4.23 -6.37 6.63
C LEU A 136 -5.03 -7.54 6.08
N THR A 137 -5.76 -8.23 6.96
CA THR A 137 -6.70 -9.29 6.57
C THR A 137 -8.11 -8.73 6.43
N ILE A 138 -8.79 -9.06 5.35
CA ILE A 138 -10.18 -8.69 5.11
C ILE A 138 -11.10 -9.57 5.97
N ASN A 139 -11.89 -8.95 6.84
CA ASN A 139 -12.82 -9.66 7.72
C ASN A 139 -14.14 -9.96 7.03
N GLU A 140 -14.64 -9.01 6.24
CA GLU A 140 -15.96 -9.08 5.60
C GLU A 140 -15.98 -8.19 4.35
N VAL A 141 -16.65 -8.66 3.29
CA VAL A 141 -16.84 -7.92 2.04
C VAL A 141 -18.33 -7.68 1.82
N PHE A 142 -18.69 -6.44 1.50
CA PHE A 142 -20.01 -5.98 1.13
C PHE A 142 -20.03 -5.53 -0.34
N ASP A 143 -21.15 -4.99 -0.83
CA ASP A 143 -21.31 -4.60 -2.24
C ASP A 143 -20.32 -3.53 -2.72
N ASP A 144 -20.07 -2.51 -1.91
CA ASP A 144 -19.19 -1.36 -2.24
C ASP A 144 -18.16 -1.05 -1.15
N SER A 145 -18.02 -1.94 -0.17
CA SER A 145 -17.15 -1.73 0.98
C SER A 145 -16.66 -3.04 1.57
N PHE A 146 -15.68 -2.96 2.46
CA PHE A 146 -15.19 -4.09 3.22
C PHE A 146 -14.83 -3.67 4.64
N ARG A 147 -14.78 -4.65 5.55
CA ARG A 147 -14.43 -4.48 6.96
C ARG A 147 -13.05 -5.05 7.24
N LEU A 148 -12.26 -4.30 7.99
CA LEU A 148 -11.00 -4.70 8.59
C LEU A 148 -11.07 -4.57 10.10
N THR A 149 -10.46 -5.49 10.83
CA THR A 149 -10.27 -5.38 12.28
C THR A 149 -8.80 -5.09 12.57
N ILE A 150 -8.53 -3.91 13.12
CA ILE A 150 -7.17 -3.50 13.49
C ILE A 150 -6.90 -3.90 14.93
N ILE A 151 -5.92 -4.79 15.12
CA ILE A 151 -5.49 -5.26 16.43
C ILE A 151 -4.70 -4.18 17.19
N PRO A 152 -4.61 -4.26 18.54
CA PRO A 152 -4.03 -3.19 19.36
C PRO A 152 -2.60 -2.77 18.96
N ILE A 153 -1.73 -3.73 18.63
CA ILE A 153 -0.34 -3.43 18.24
C ILE A 153 -0.30 -2.65 16.92
N THR A 154 -1.03 -3.10 15.90
CA THR A 154 -1.13 -2.40 14.61
C THR A 154 -1.73 -1.01 14.80
N PHE A 155 -2.79 -0.88 15.60
CA PHE A 155 -3.40 0.43 15.87
C PHE A 155 -2.41 1.41 16.51
N LYS A 156 -1.60 0.94 17.46
CA LYS A 156 -0.60 1.75 18.16
C LYS A 156 0.56 2.16 17.26
N GLU A 157 1.10 1.24 16.47
CA GLU A 157 2.33 1.44 15.71
C GLU A 157 2.11 2.07 14.32
N THR A 158 0.84 2.23 13.90
CA THR A 158 0.49 2.81 12.60
C THR A 158 -0.30 4.12 12.73
N LEU A 159 -0.59 4.77 11.60
CA LEU A 159 -1.46 5.93 11.55
C LEU A 159 -2.94 5.63 11.79
N PHE A 160 -3.36 4.36 11.87
CA PHE A 160 -4.76 4.00 12.12
C PHE A 160 -5.32 4.68 13.39
N LYS A 161 -4.49 4.92 14.41
CA LYS A 161 -4.88 5.69 15.61
C LYS A 161 -5.29 7.14 15.37
N LYS A 162 -4.94 7.70 14.22
CA LYS A 162 -5.27 9.06 13.80
C LYS A 162 -6.38 9.10 12.74
N TYR A 163 -6.83 7.94 12.27
CA TYR A 163 -7.80 7.87 11.18
C TYR A 163 -9.19 8.23 11.65
N THR A 164 -9.93 8.93 10.80
CA THR A 164 -11.28 9.42 11.06
C THR A 164 -12.18 9.08 9.89
N ILE A 165 -13.50 9.08 10.13
CA ILE A 165 -14.49 8.89 9.07
C ILE A 165 -14.33 9.99 8.00
N LYS A 166 -14.58 9.67 6.74
CA LYS A 166 -14.30 10.45 5.51
C LYS A 166 -12.84 10.60 5.13
N ARG A 167 -11.90 10.04 5.89
CA ARG A 167 -10.50 9.97 5.44
C ARG A 167 -10.40 9.08 4.21
N ARG A 168 -9.72 9.59 3.18
CA ARG A 168 -9.32 8.83 2.00
C ARG A 168 -8.05 8.04 2.27
N VAL A 169 -7.97 6.81 1.78
CA VAL A 169 -6.86 5.88 2.00
C VAL A 169 -6.45 5.22 0.68
N ASN A 170 -5.16 4.97 0.52
CA ASN A 170 -4.63 4.22 -0.61
C ASN A 170 -4.95 2.73 -0.43
N ILE A 171 -5.45 2.09 -1.49
CA ILE A 171 -5.75 0.67 -1.53
C ILE A 171 -4.84 -0.02 -2.55
N GLU A 172 -4.12 -1.04 -2.10
CA GLU A 172 -3.44 -2.01 -2.95
C GLU A 172 -4.09 -3.38 -2.73
N THR A 173 -4.64 -3.94 -3.81
CA THR A 173 -5.23 -5.27 -3.84
C THR A 173 -4.14 -6.34 -3.88
N ASP A 174 -4.48 -7.56 -3.45
CA ASP A 174 -3.51 -8.66 -3.44
C ASP A 174 -2.99 -8.92 -4.87
N LEU A 175 -1.67 -8.97 -5.00
CA LEU A 175 -0.98 -9.29 -6.25
C LEU A 175 -1.48 -10.59 -6.87
N LEU A 176 -1.75 -11.61 -6.06
CA LEU A 176 -2.25 -12.90 -6.52
C LEU A 176 -3.66 -12.79 -7.07
N ALA A 177 -4.53 -12.00 -6.43
CA ALA A 177 -5.90 -11.78 -6.90
C ALA A 177 -5.90 -11.15 -8.30
N ARG A 178 -5.03 -10.16 -8.56
CA ARG A 178 -4.89 -9.53 -9.88
C ARG A 178 -4.49 -10.53 -10.97
N TYR A 179 -3.47 -11.34 -10.73
CA TYR A 179 -3.03 -12.33 -11.72
C TYR A 179 -4.06 -13.44 -11.93
N ILE A 180 -4.69 -13.94 -10.86
CA ILE A 180 -5.75 -14.96 -10.97
C ILE A 180 -6.92 -14.42 -11.77
N TYR A 181 -7.38 -13.20 -11.46
CA TYR A 181 -8.45 -12.54 -12.20
C TYR A 181 -8.10 -12.39 -13.68
N ARG A 182 -6.89 -11.92 -13.99
CA ARG A 182 -6.41 -11.82 -15.38
C ARG A 182 -6.45 -13.18 -16.10
N GLN A 183 -5.97 -14.26 -15.47
CA GLN A 183 -5.90 -15.58 -16.09
C GLN A 183 -7.27 -16.23 -16.31
N ILE A 184 -8.23 -16.03 -15.40
CA ILE A 184 -9.58 -16.58 -15.54
C ILE A 184 -10.34 -15.86 -16.68
N HIS A 185 -10.10 -14.56 -16.86
CA HIS A 185 -10.85 -13.73 -17.81
C HIS A 185 -10.15 -13.51 -19.16
N HIS A 186 -8.86 -13.84 -19.31
CA HIS A 186 -8.15 -13.85 -20.59
C HIS A 186 -7.78 -15.28 -21.02
N LYS A 187 -8.50 -15.81 -22.02
CA LYS A 187 -8.45 -17.21 -22.49
C LYS A 187 -7.47 -17.49 -23.65
N GLU A 188 -6.43 -16.69 -23.87
CA GLU A 188 -5.37 -17.04 -24.82
C GLU A 188 -4.18 -17.69 -24.09
N THR A 189 -3.92 -18.95 -24.42
CA THR A 189 -2.91 -19.78 -23.78
C THR A 189 -1.56 -19.59 -24.48
N LEU A 190 -0.57 -19.11 -23.74
CA LEU A 190 0.82 -19.08 -24.20
C LEU A 190 1.41 -20.49 -24.20
N THR A 191 2.22 -20.83 -25.21
CA THR A 191 2.96 -22.09 -25.26
C THR A 191 4.20 -22.04 -24.36
N TRP A 192 4.70 -23.19 -23.88
CA TRP A 192 5.96 -23.27 -23.13
C TRP A 192 7.14 -22.68 -23.91
N GLN A 193 7.13 -22.75 -25.24
CA GLN A 193 8.16 -22.14 -26.07
C GLN A 193 8.04 -20.61 -26.09
N GLN A 194 6.82 -20.07 -26.04
CA GLN A 194 6.60 -18.63 -25.85
C GLN A 194 6.99 -18.21 -24.42
N ILE A 195 6.65 -19.00 -23.40
CA ILE A 195 7.02 -18.72 -22.00
C ILE A 195 8.52 -18.85 -21.78
N ASP A 196 9.17 -19.89 -22.29
CA ASP A 196 10.62 -20.09 -22.20
C ASP A 196 11.35 -19.07 -23.07
N GLN A 197 10.87 -18.71 -24.27
CA GLN A 197 11.44 -17.59 -25.01
C GLN A 197 11.29 -16.27 -24.23
N ILE A 198 10.14 -16.04 -23.58
CA ILE A 198 9.92 -14.91 -22.68
C ILE A 198 10.85 -14.97 -21.44
N SER A 199 11.12 -16.16 -20.90
CA SER A 199 11.87 -16.36 -19.65
C SER A 199 13.37 -16.58 -19.83
N SER A 200 13.84 -16.92 -21.04
CA SER A 200 15.25 -17.20 -21.39
C SER A 200 15.95 -16.07 -22.16
N LEU A 201 15.20 -15.01 -22.55
CA LEU A 201 15.78 -13.71 -22.95
C LEU A 201 16.35 -12.92 -21.76
N TYR A 202 16.16 -13.42 -20.54
CA TYR A 202 16.62 -12.86 -19.27
C TYR A 202 17.33 -13.96 -18.45
#